data_AF-A0A4R3JSV0-F1
#
_entry.id   AF-A0A4R3JSV0-F1
#
_cell.length_a   1.000
_cell.length_b   1.000
_cell.length_c   1.000
_cell.angle_alpha   90.00
_cell.angle_beta   90.00
_cell.angle_gamma   90.00
#
_symmetry.space_group_name_H-M   'P 1'
#
loop_
_entity.id
_entity.type
_entity.pdbx_description
1 polymer ?
#
loop_
_entity_poly.entity_id
_entity_poly.type
_entity_poly.pdbx_seq_one_letter_code
_entity_poly.pdbx_strand_id
1 'polypeptide(L)'
;MNSCEMKTRREGPNSVKVVPVIEVKIMKGIGIEGDKMREVTEYWDLNGDFLAERDTDPTLLCDLTEWKSERLKKVIEDFVETQKLQDK
;
A
#
# COMPACT_ATOMS: atom_id res chain seq x y z
N MET A 1 -11.69 38.16 4.79
CA MET A 1 -10.88 37.12 5.45
C MET A 1 -11.83 36.08 5.98
N ASN A 2 -11.89 34.87 5.43
CA ASN A 2 -12.45 33.73 6.16
C ASN A 2 -12.08 32.41 5.47
N SER A 3 -11.58 31.51 6.32
CA SER A 3 -11.46 30.06 6.18
C SER A 3 -10.46 29.54 5.15
N CYS A 4 -9.17 29.61 5.50
CA CYS A 4 -8.25 28.53 5.13
C CYS A 4 -8.75 27.28 5.85
N GLU A 5 -9.41 26.36 5.13
CA GLU A 5 -9.75 25.04 5.66
C GLU A 5 -8.46 24.36 6.10
N MET A 6 -8.20 24.40 7.40
CA MET A 6 -7.19 23.58 8.04
C MET A 6 -7.63 22.13 7.83
N LYS A 7 -7.08 21.45 6.81
CA LYS A 7 -7.23 20.00 6.64
C LYS A 7 -6.66 19.32 7.87
N THR A 8 -7.50 19.09 8.87
CA THR A 8 -7.17 18.35 10.09
C THR A 8 -6.76 16.94 9.69
N ARG A 9 -5.55 16.55 10.08
CA ARG A 9 -5.02 15.20 9.90
C ARG A 9 -6.02 14.24 10.53
N ARG A 10 -6.59 13.31 9.76
CA ARG A 10 -7.53 12.32 10.29
C ARG A 10 -6.86 11.53 11.42
N GLU A 11 -7.46 11.53 12.61
CA GLU A 11 -6.89 10.99 13.84
C GLU A 11 -7.21 9.50 14.06
N GLY A 12 -7.72 8.78 13.04
CA GLY A 12 -7.99 7.35 13.18
C GLY A 12 -9.08 6.83 12.23
N PRO A 13 -9.48 5.56 12.42
CA PRO A 13 -10.56 4.96 11.66
C PRO A 13 -11.90 5.59 12.01
N ASN A 14 -12.65 6.02 10.97
CA ASN A 14 -13.96 6.66 11.14
C ASN A 14 -15.10 5.65 11.38
N SER A 15 -14.90 4.38 11.04
CA SER A 15 -15.86 3.29 11.26
C SER A 15 -15.17 1.93 11.15
N VAL A 16 -15.80 0.89 11.71
CA VAL A 16 -15.31 -0.50 11.69
C VAL A 16 -16.47 -1.43 11.33
N LYS A 17 -16.17 -2.45 10.52
CA LYS A 17 -17.10 -3.53 10.17
C LYS A 17 -16.35 -4.86 10.13
N VAL A 18 -16.96 -5.92 10.61
CA VAL A 18 -16.48 -7.30 10.40
C VAL A 18 -16.91 -7.75 9.01
N VAL A 19 -15.95 -8.20 8.21
CA VAL A 19 -16.18 -8.74 6.87
C VAL A 19 -15.56 -10.13 6.80
N PRO A 20 -16.34 -11.18 6.48
CA PRO A 20 -15.80 -12.52 6.25
C PRO A 20 -15.01 -12.55 4.95
N VAL A 21 -13.90 -13.28 4.95
CA VAL A 21 -13.00 -13.45 3.80
C VAL A 21 -12.64 -14.92 3.63
N ILE A 22 -12.26 -15.28 2.41
CA ILE A 22 -11.62 -16.57 2.09
C ILE A 22 -10.11 -16.36 2.20
N GLU A 23 -9.47 -17.15 3.06
CA GLU A 23 -8.01 -17.20 3.16
C GLU A 23 -7.48 -18.30 2.24
N VAL A 24 -6.55 -17.96 1.36
CA VAL A 24 -5.88 -18.88 0.45
C VAL A 24 -4.39 -18.84 0.71
N LYS A 25 -3.78 -20.01 0.93
CA LYS A 25 -2.33 -20.15 1.08
C LYS A 25 -1.74 -20.71 -0.21
N ILE A 26 -0.85 -19.94 -0.82
CA ILE A 26 -0.21 -20.31 -2.07
C ILE A 26 1.31 -20.31 -1.92
N MET A 27 1.99 -21.13 -2.72
CA MET A 27 3.43 -21.07 -2.84
C MET A 27 3.80 -20.10 -3.96
N LYS A 28 4.57 -19.06 -3.65
CA LYS A 28 5.05 -18.04 -4.57
C LYS A 28 6.56 -18.10 -4.69
N GLY A 29 7.07 -17.77 -5.86
CA GLY A 29 8.50 -17.71 -6.15
C GLY A 29 9.01 -18.89 -6.96
N ILE A 30 10.04 -18.64 -7.78
CA ILE A 30 10.62 -19.64 -8.70
C ILE A 30 11.72 -20.51 -8.08
N GLY A 31 12.11 -20.24 -6.83
CA GLY A 31 13.08 -21.04 -6.09
C GLY A 31 14.55 -20.67 -6.40
N ILE A 32 14.82 -19.46 -6.88
CA ILE A 32 16.18 -18.95 -7.09
C ILE A 32 16.61 -18.05 -5.93
N GLU A 33 17.89 -17.71 -5.86
CA GLU A 33 18.45 -16.88 -4.77
C GLU A 33 17.72 -15.53 -4.60
N GLY A 34 17.38 -14.88 -5.71
CA GLY A 34 16.63 -13.61 -5.72
C GLY A 34 15.10 -13.74 -5.61
N ASP A 35 14.54 -14.95 -5.73
CA ASP A 35 13.10 -15.19 -5.59
C ASP A 35 12.85 -16.60 -5.06
N LYS A 36 13.00 -16.72 -3.74
CA LYS A 36 12.83 -17.97 -3.01
C LYS A 36 11.37 -18.39 -3.00
N MET A 37 11.16 -19.70 -3.13
CA MET A 37 9.83 -20.29 -2.98
C MET A 37 9.36 -20.16 -1.53
N ARG A 38 8.19 -19.57 -1.31
CA ARG A 38 7.66 -19.22 0.02
C ARG A 38 6.14 -19.28 0.04
N GLU A 39 5.57 -19.46 1.23
CA GLU A 39 4.12 -19.38 1.43
C GLU A 39 3.68 -17.92 1.49
N VAL A 40 2.64 -17.58 0.73
CA VAL A 40 1.98 -16.28 0.72
C VAL A 40 0.50 -16.49 1.02
N THR A 41 -0.08 -15.57 1.78
CA THR A 41 -1.51 -15.62 2.13
C THR A 41 -2.27 -14.59 1.33
N GLU A 42 -3.26 -15.02 0.57
CA GLU A 42 -4.21 -14.16 -0.13
C GLU A 42 -5.56 -14.15 0.58
N TYR A 43 -6.21 -13.00 0.56
CA TYR A 43 -7.56 -12.81 1.08
C TYR A 43 -8.47 -12.42 -0.07
N TRP A 44 -9.56 -13.16 -0.19
CA TRP A 44 -10.58 -12.99 -1.22
C TRP A 44 -11.92 -12.73 -0.57
N ASP A 45 -12.79 -12.01 -1.25
CA ASP A 45 -14.17 -11.90 -0.84
C ASP A 45 -14.96 -13.18 -1.20
N LEU A 46 -16.22 -13.25 -0.76
CA LEU A 46 -17.06 -14.42 -1.04
C LEU A 46 -17.57 -14.51 -2.49
N ASN A 47 -17.39 -13.46 -3.28
CA ASN A 47 -17.76 -13.40 -4.70
C ASN A 47 -16.58 -13.80 -5.62
N GLY A 48 -15.38 -13.97 -5.06
CA GLY A 48 -14.17 -14.27 -5.80
C GLY A 48 -13.38 -13.03 -6.22
N ASP A 49 -13.61 -11.88 -5.59
CA ASP A 49 -12.81 -10.67 -5.79
C ASP A 49 -11.58 -10.69 -4.86
N PHE A 50 -10.40 -10.42 -5.44
CA PHE A 50 -9.14 -10.34 -4.70
C PHE A 50 -9.12 -9.08 -3.81
N LEU A 51 -8.86 -9.24 -2.51
CA LEU A 51 -8.85 -8.14 -1.55
C LEU A 51 -7.43 -7.72 -1.15
N ALA A 52 -6.59 -8.68 -0.78
CA ALA A 52 -5.25 -8.40 -0.30
C ALA A 52 -4.33 -9.63 -0.41
N GLU A 53 -3.05 -9.38 -0.57
CA GLU A 53 -1.98 -10.37 -0.42
C GLU A 53 -1.09 -9.96 0.76
N ARG A 54 -0.73 -10.95 1.58
CA ARG A 54 0.24 -10.82 2.65
C ARG A 54 1.41 -11.76 2.38
N ASP A 55 2.53 -11.15 2.03
CA ASP A 55 3.83 -11.81 2.03
C ASP A 55 4.54 -11.55 3.37
N THR A 56 5.23 -12.56 3.89
CA THR A 56 5.98 -12.47 5.16
C THR A 56 7.49 -12.48 4.95
N ASP A 57 7.99 -12.54 3.72
CA ASP A 57 9.42 -12.48 3.44
C ASP A 57 10.02 -11.12 3.82
N PRO A 58 10.95 -11.06 4.78
CA PRO A 58 11.49 -9.78 5.26
C PRO A 58 12.25 -9.01 4.18
N THR A 59 12.97 -9.70 3.29
CA THR A 59 13.75 -9.07 2.23
C THR A 59 12.82 -8.37 1.24
N LEU A 60 11.80 -9.07 0.75
CA LEU A 60 10.79 -8.51 -0.14
C LEU A 60 10.07 -7.31 0.50
N LEU A 61 9.76 -7.39 1.79
CA LEU A 61 9.10 -6.30 2.52
C LEU A 61 9.99 -5.06 2.64
N CYS A 62 11.30 -5.23 2.86
CA CYS A 62 12.27 -4.14 2.82
C CYS A 62 12.32 -3.49 1.44
N ASP A 63 12.53 -4.29 0.38
CA ASP A 63 12.61 -3.81 -1.01
C ASP A 63 11.33 -3.06 -1.42
N LEU A 64 10.16 -3.59 -1.06
CA LEU A 64 8.87 -2.95 -1.31
C LEU A 64 8.73 -1.64 -0.54
N THR A 65 9.22 -1.58 0.69
CA THR A 65 9.16 -0.38 1.54
C THR A 65 10.06 0.72 1.00
N GLU A 66 11.27 0.38 0.57
CA GLU A 66 12.20 1.29 -0.10
C GLU A 66 11.56 1.87 -1.36
N TRP A 67 11.08 1.00 -2.26
CA TRP A 67 10.42 1.43 -3.50
C TRP A 67 9.21 2.33 -3.26
N LYS A 68 8.35 1.98 -2.29
CA LYS A 68 7.17 2.81 -1.92
C LYS A 68 7.60 4.17 -1.39
N SER A 69 8.68 4.23 -0.62
CA SER A 69 9.20 5.47 -0.05
C SER A 69 9.76 6.40 -1.12
N GLU A 70 10.56 5.85 -2.04
CA GLU A 70 11.11 6.58 -3.19
C GLU A 70 10.00 7.12 -4.09
N ARG A 71 9.00 6.29 -4.39
CA ARG A 71 7.85 6.69 -5.19
C ARG A 71 7.06 7.81 -4.51
N LEU A 72 6.81 7.71 -3.21
CA LEU A 72 6.10 8.76 -2.45
C LEU A 72 6.87 10.08 -2.48
N LYS A 73 8.20 10.03 -2.30
CA LYS A 73 9.06 11.20 -2.42
C LYS A 73 8.88 11.90 -3.76
N LYS A 74 8.89 11.14 -4.86
CA LYS A 74 8.67 11.68 -6.20
C LYS A 74 7.30 12.33 -6.36
N VAL A 75 6.23 11.68 -5.88
CA VAL A 75 4.87 12.25 -5.92
C VAL A 75 4.80 13.59 -5.18
N ILE A 76 5.50 13.71 -4.05
CA ILE A 76 5.57 14.97 -3.29
C ILE A 76 6.35 16.03 -4.07
N GLU A 77 7.48 15.68 -4.68
CA GLU A 77 8.28 16.58 -5.51
C GLU A 77 7.46 17.13 -6.70
N ASP A 78 6.78 16.26 -7.43
CA ASP A 78 5.91 16.61 -8.56
C ASP A 78 4.77 17.55 -8.10
N PHE A 79 4.18 17.28 -6.93
CA PHE A 79 3.13 18.12 -6.34
C PHE A 79 3.64 19.52 -5.96
N VAL A 80 4.85 19.61 -5.40
CA VAL A 80 5.48 20.89 -5.04
C VAL A 80 5.83 21.70 -6.30
N GLU A 81 6.29 21.04 -7.36
CA GLU A 81 6.59 21.70 -8.64
C GLU A 81 5.33 22.24 -9.32
N THR A 82 4.25 21.44 -9.35
CA THR A 82 2.97 21.86 -9.92
C THR A 82 2.34 23.06 -9.21
N GLN A 83 2.45 23.16 -7.88
CA GLN A 83 2.00 24.37 -7.16
C GLN A 83 2.78 25.62 -7.53
N LYS A 84 4.12 25.52 -7.62
CA LYS A 84 4.97 26.65 -8.01
C LYS A 84 4.65 27.20 -9.41
N LEU A 85 4.15 26.35 -10.31
CA LEU A 85 3.70 26.75 -11.64
C LEU A 85 2.32 27.44 -11.63
N GLN A 86 1.47 27.14 -10.64
CA GLN A 86 0.16 27.76 -10.48
C GLN A 86 0.24 29.11 -9.75
N ASP A 87 1.29 29.32 -8.94
CA ASP A 87 1.56 30.57 -8.22
C ASP A 87 2.32 31.63 -9.07
N LYS A 88 2.58 31.36 -10.36
CA LYS A 88 3.21 32.26 -11.33
C LYS A 88 2.21 32.80 -12.35
#